data_AF-A0A2D4K0D8-F1
#
_entry.id   AF-A0A2D4K0D8-F1
#
_cell.length_a   1.000
_cell.length_b   1.000
_cell.length_c   1.000
_cell.angle_alpha   90.00
_cell.angle_beta   90.00
_cell.angle_gamma   90.00
#
_symmetry.space_group_name_H-M   'P 1'
#
loop_
_entity.id
_entity.type
_entity.pdbx_description
1 polymer ?
#
loop_
_entity_poly.entity_id
_entity_poly.type
_entity_poly.pdbx_seq_one_letter_code
_entity_poly.pdbx_strand_id
1 'polypeptide(L)'
;MAVLSSFPPELERLLEKDPYLTPFEQDFQRRYGVFHRILKKIEENEEDLNKFTKSYQTFGINRLIDGGLYCKEWAPGAEAVFLTGDFNNWNPFSHPYKKMDFGKWELFIPPGPDGFRPVSHGSKLKLVIRTKTGEILYRISPWARYVVREGTNVNYDWIHWEPSTPYKWKHPIPKKPKSVRIYESHVGIASPEGKIASYKNFTYNVLPKIKDLGK
;
A
#
# COMPACT_ATOMS: atom_id res chain seq x y z
N MET A 1 -2.51 20.99 -26.94
CA MET A 1 -2.03 20.94 -25.56
C MET A 1 -2.54 22.17 -24.83
N ALA A 2 -3.42 22.00 -23.83
CA ALA A 2 -3.89 23.14 -23.05
C ALA A 2 -2.72 23.69 -22.21
N VAL A 3 -2.42 24.98 -22.34
CA VAL A 3 -1.51 25.67 -21.43
C VAL A 3 -2.22 25.74 -20.09
N LEU A 4 -1.89 24.82 -19.19
CA LEU A 4 -2.45 24.79 -17.84
C LEU A 4 -1.93 25.99 -17.07
N SER A 5 -2.86 26.85 -16.64
CA SER A 5 -2.56 28.06 -15.86
C SER A 5 -1.85 27.69 -14.55
N SER A 6 -0.80 28.43 -14.22
CA SER A 6 -0.10 28.37 -12.94
C SER A 6 -0.89 29.03 -11.79
N PHE A 7 -2.06 29.61 -12.07
CA PHE A 7 -2.92 30.23 -11.07
C PHE A 7 -3.91 29.24 -10.46
N PRO A 8 -4.12 29.28 -9.13
CA PRO A 8 -5.10 28.41 -8.49
C PRO A 8 -6.51 28.64 -9.06
N PRO A 9 -7.24 27.57 -9.42
CA PRO A 9 -8.59 27.69 -9.95
C PRO A 9 -9.53 28.25 -8.87
N GLU A 10 -10.45 29.14 -9.28
CA GLU A 10 -11.44 29.77 -8.40
C GLU A 10 -10.85 30.54 -7.20
N LEU A 11 -9.59 31.01 -7.28
CA LEU A 11 -8.96 31.77 -6.19
C LEU A 11 -9.73 33.05 -5.85
N GLU A 12 -10.09 33.84 -6.87
CA GLU A 12 -10.87 35.08 -6.69
C GLU A 12 -12.15 34.82 -5.92
N ARG A 13 -12.90 33.77 -6.31
CA ARG A 13 -14.13 33.35 -5.62
C ARG A 13 -13.89 32.94 -4.17
N LEU A 14 -12.77 32.28 -3.87
CA LEU A 14 -12.40 31.95 -2.49
C LEU A 14 -12.15 33.22 -1.66
N LEU A 15 -11.45 34.21 -2.22
CA LEU A 15 -11.16 35.48 -1.56
C LEU A 15 -12.42 36.35 -1.40
N GLU A 16 -13.32 36.34 -2.37
CA GLU A 16 -14.64 36.99 -2.23
C GLU A 16 -15.46 36.36 -1.11
N LYS A 17 -15.42 35.03 -0.99
CA LYS A 17 -16.16 34.29 0.04
C LYS A 17 -15.54 34.47 1.43
N ASP A 18 -14.22 34.59 1.52
CA ASP A 18 -13.50 34.84 2.77
C ASP A 18 -12.40 35.89 2.57
N PRO A 19 -12.75 37.19 2.68
CA PRO A 19 -11.82 38.29 2.44
C PRO A 19 -10.60 38.31 3.37
N TYR A 20 -10.66 37.66 4.54
CA TYR A 20 -9.50 37.56 5.45
C TYR A 20 -8.33 36.79 4.84
N LEU A 21 -8.56 36.03 3.77
CA LEU A 21 -7.52 35.29 3.06
C LEU A 21 -6.73 36.15 2.06
N THR A 22 -7.22 37.36 1.73
CA THR A 22 -6.61 38.26 0.72
C THR A 22 -5.12 38.54 0.97
N PRO A 23 -4.68 38.84 2.21
CA PRO A 23 -3.25 39.06 2.48
C PRO A 23 -2.34 37.85 2.15
N PHE A 24 -2.92 36.65 1.99
CA PHE A 24 -2.20 35.40 1.73
C PHE A 24 -2.32 34.92 0.28
N GLU A 25 -2.91 35.71 -0.63
CA GLU A 25 -3.12 35.33 -2.03
C GLU A 25 -1.85 34.79 -2.70
N GLN A 26 -0.72 35.48 -2.52
CA GLN A 26 0.57 35.07 -3.08
C GLN A 26 1.02 33.70 -2.55
N ASP A 27 0.66 33.34 -1.31
CA ASP A 27 1.00 32.04 -0.75
C ASP A 27 0.14 30.92 -1.36
N PHE A 28 -1.15 31.17 -1.64
CA PHE A 28 -1.99 30.24 -2.39
C PHE A 28 -1.43 29.99 -3.80
N GLN A 29 -1.06 31.06 -4.50
CA GLN A 29 -0.43 30.97 -5.82
C GLN A 29 0.88 30.16 -5.77
N ARG A 30 1.75 30.45 -4.78
CA ARG A 30 3.00 29.71 -4.56
C ARG A 30 2.75 28.23 -4.30
N ARG A 31 1.83 27.88 -3.41
CA ARG A 31 1.49 26.47 -3.08
C ARG A 31 0.96 25.73 -4.31
N TYR A 32 0.07 26.35 -5.07
CA TYR A 32 -0.46 25.74 -6.28
C TYR A 32 0.61 25.59 -7.37
N GLY A 33 1.52 26.56 -7.52
CA GLY A 33 2.69 26.44 -8.38
C GLY A 33 3.62 25.29 -7.97
N VAL A 34 3.80 25.03 -6.68
CA VAL A 34 4.53 23.85 -6.18
C VAL A 34 3.80 22.57 -6.52
N PHE A 35 2.49 22.49 -6.25
CA PHE A 35 1.65 21.35 -6.60
C PHE A 35 1.77 20.99 -8.08
N HIS A 36 1.56 21.97 -8.96
CA HIS A 36 1.62 21.78 -10.41
C HIS A 36 2.99 21.33 -10.88
N ARG A 37 4.05 21.94 -10.36
CA ARG A 37 5.41 21.54 -10.70
C ARG A 37 5.71 20.10 -10.30
N ILE A 38 5.19 19.62 -9.17
CA ILE A 38 5.34 18.22 -8.75
C ILE A 38 4.48 17.31 -9.63
N LEU A 39 3.22 17.67 -9.88
CA LEU A 39 2.33 16.89 -10.73
C LEU A 39 2.91 16.72 -12.14
N LYS A 40 3.40 17.81 -12.74
CA LYS A 40 4.05 17.78 -14.05
C LYS A 40 5.27 16.87 -14.06
N LYS A 41 6.11 16.91 -13.01
CA LYS A 41 7.23 15.98 -12.88
C LYS A 41 6.78 14.52 -12.80
N ILE A 42 5.67 14.23 -12.11
CA ILE A 42 5.11 12.86 -12.08
C ILE A 42 4.65 12.46 -13.48
N GLU A 43 3.89 13.30 -14.18
CA GLU A 43 3.40 13.02 -15.53
C GLU A 43 4.55 12.85 -16.54
N GLU A 44 5.62 13.65 -16.43
CA GLU A 44 6.78 13.55 -17.32
C GLU A 44 7.64 12.30 -17.08
N ASN A 45 7.71 11.80 -15.84
CA ASN A 45 8.63 10.71 -15.47
C ASN A 45 7.95 9.36 -15.20
N GLU A 46 6.65 9.36 -14.92
CA GLU A 46 5.86 8.20 -14.48
C GLU A 46 4.57 8.06 -15.31
N GLU A 47 4.52 8.73 -16.47
CA GLU A 47 3.42 8.86 -17.44
C GLU A 47 2.21 9.65 -16.93
N ASP A 48 1.59 9.19 -15.84
CA ASP A 48 0.47 9.90 -15.21
C ASP A 48 0.34 9.56 -13.71
N LEU A 49 -0.46 10.36 -12.99
CA LEU A 49 -0.69 10.16 -11.57
C LEU A 49 -1.35 8.80 -11.24
N ASN A 50 -2.17 8.27 -12.14
CA ASN A 50 -2.87 7.00 -11.97
C ASN A 50 -1.93 5.80 -12.12
N LYS A 51 -0.91 5.87 -12.96
CA LYS A 51 0.16 4.88 -13.05
C LYS A 51 1.09 4.96 -11.85
N PHE A 52 1.50 6.18 -11.47
CA PHE A 52 2.37 6.43 -10.30
C PHE A 52 1.78 5.85 -9.00
N THR A 53 0.47 6.02 -8.79
CA THR A 53 -0.23 5.53 -7.58
C THR A 53 -0.46 4.01 -7.56
N LYS A 54 -0.12 3.28 -8.63
CA LYS A 54 -0.24 1.81 -8.73
C LYS A 54 1.08 1.08 -8.49
N SER A 55 2.04 1.72 -7.83
CA SER A 55 3.33 1.14 -7.48
C SER A 55 3.23 -0.21 -6.74
N TYR A 56 2.17 -0.43 -5.94
CA TYR A 56 1.87 -1.70 -5.27
C TYR A 56 1.69 -2.91 -6.21
N GLN A 57 1.49 -2.68 -7.52
CA GLN A 57 1.42 -3.73 -8.54
C GLN A 57 2.81 -4.23 -8.95
N THR A 58 3.87 -3.49 -8.60
CA THR A 58 5.25 -3.85 -8.96
C THR A 58 6.16 -3.95 -7.74
N PHE A 59 6.00 -3.11 -6.72
CA PHE A 59 6.68 -3.19 -5.43
C PHE A 59 6.06 -4.24 -4.51
N GLY A 60 6.85 -4.74 -3.56
CA GLY A 60 6.53 -5.91 -2.76
C GLY A 60 6.69 -7.18 -3.57
N ILE A 61 5.84 -8.18 -3.33
CA ILE A 61 5.82 -9.46 -4.05
C ILE A 61 4.56 -9.54 -4.90
N ASN A 62 4.74 -9.78 -6.20
CA ASN A 62 3.67 -9.88 -7.18
C ASN A 62 3.85 -11.12 -8.05
N ARG A 63 2.76 -11.87 -8.26
CA ARG A 63 2.75 -13.01 -9.17
C ARG A 63 2.73 -12.52 -10.62
N LEU A 64 3.56 -13.16 -11.44
CA LEU A 64 3.61 -12.97 -12.88
C LEU A 64 2.68 -13.95 -13.60
N ILE A 65 2.41 -13.66 -14.87
CA ILE A 65 1.47 -14.44 -15.71
C ILE A 65 1.94 -15.89 -15.87
N ASP A 66 3.26 -16.11 -15.92
CA ASP A 66 3.89 -17.43 -16.01
C ASP A 66 3.91 -18.22 -14.69
N GLY A 67 3.37 -17.64 -13.61
CA GLY A 67 3.34 -18.25 -12.28
C GLY A 67 4.58 -17.99 -11.43
N GLY A 68 5.59 -17.31 -11.97
CA GLY A 68 6.75 -16.81 -11.21
C GLY A 68 6.36 -15.65 -10.28
N LEU A 69 7.34 -15.22 -9.46
CA LEU A 69 7.20 -14.04 -8.61
C LEU A 69 8.18 -12.96 -9.03
N TYR A 70 7.66 -11.76 -9.23
CA TYR A 70 8.45 -10.54 -9.31
C TYR A 70 8.41 -9.84 -7.96
N CYS A 71 9.58 -9.58 -7.41
CA CYS A 71 9.74 -8.88 -6.15
C CYS A 71 10.50 -7.59 -6.39
N LYS A 72 10.05 -6.48 -5.80
CA LYS A 72 10.77 -5.20 -5.89
C LYS A 72 10.69 -4.40 -4.60
N GLU A 73 11.83 -3.88 -4.16
CA GLU A 73 11.95 -3.09 -2.94
C GLU A 73 12.75 -1.81 -3.19
N TRP A 74 12.52 -0.79 -2.36
CA TRP A 74 13.32 0.43 -2.35
C TRP A 74 14.14 0.48 -1.06
N ALA A 75 15.45 0.29 -1.19
CA ALA A 75 16.38 0.23 -0.06
C ALA A 75 17.73 0.85 -0.47
N PRO A 76 17.80 2.17 -0.67
CA PRO A 76 18.99 2.83 -1.21
C PRO A 76 20.23 2.72 -0.31
N GLY A 77 20.03 2.58 1.01
CA GLY A 77 21.11 2.40 1.98
C GLY A 77 21.61 0.97 2.15
N ALA A 78 20.96 -0.01 1.51
CA ALA A 78 21.36 -1.41 1.60
C ALA A 78 22.65 -1.67 0.79
N GLU A 79 23.52 -2.52 1.34
CA GLU A 79 24.64 -3.11 0.60
C GLU A 79 24.17 -4.30 -0.22
N ALA A 80 23.26 -5.12 0.32
CA ALA A 80 22.59 -6.19 -0.40
C ALA A 80 21.19 -6.44 0.20
N VAL A 81 20.27 -6.95 -0.63
CA VAL A 81 18.90 -7.32 -0.25
C VAL A 81 18.64 -8.76 -0.69
N PHE A 82 17.99 -9.54 0.17
CA PHE A 82 17.61 -10.92 -0.11
C PHE A 82 16.17 -11.20 0.36
N LEU A 83 15.53 -12.20 -0.24
CA LEU A 83 14.27 -12.75 0.27
C LEU A 83 14.54 -14.04 1.03
N THR A 84 13.88 -14.20 2.18
CA THR A 84 13.90 -15.44 2.96
C THR A 84 12.53 -15.74 3.53
N GLY A 85 12.28 -16.98 3.92
CA GLY A 85 11.04 -17.41 4.55
C GLY A 85 10.89 -18.92 4.58
N ASP A 86 9.68 -19.39 4.85
CA ASP A 86 9.42 -20.84 4.93
C ASP A 86 9.76 -21.55 3.62
N PHE A 87 9.51 -20.90 2.48
CA PHE A 87 9.72 -21.46 1.14
C PHE A 87 11.18 -21.85 0.83
N ASN A 88 12.15 -21.27 1.53
CA ASN A 88 13.57 -21.55 1.33
C ASN A 88 14.28 -21.99 2.63
N ASN A 89 13.52 -22.57 3.57
CA ASN A 89 14.01 -23.02 4.87
C ASN A 89 14.76 -21.92 5.64
N TRP A 90 14.29 -20.68 5.52
CA TRP A 90 14.89 -19.50 6.16
C TRP A 90 16.37 -19.28 5.83
N ASN A 91 16.86 -19.78 4.69
CA ASN A 91 18.20 -19.45 4.22
C ASN A 91 18.25 -17.94 3.91
N PRO A 92 19.12 -17.17 4.58
CA PRO A 92 19.09 -15.71 4.49
C PRO A 92 19.65 -15.15 3.18
N PHE A 93 20.39 -15.95 2.40
CA PHE A 93 21.17 -15.45 1.26
C PHE A 93 20.87 -16.14 -0.07
N SER A 94 19.97 -17.14 -0.11
CA SER A 94 19.74 -17.94 -1.32
C SER A 94 18.95 -17.22 -2.43
N HIS A 95 18.22 -16.14 -2.11
CA HIS A 95 17.45 -15.36 -3.09
C HIS A 95 17.89 -13.89 -3.10
N PRO A 96 19.07 -13.57 -3.66
CA PRO A 96 19.57 -12.21 -3.75
C PRO A 96 18.77 -11.38 -4.74
N TYR A 97 18.43 -10.15 -4.36
CA TYR A 97 17.92 -9.15 -5.29
C TYR A 97 19.09 -8.55 -6.09
N LYS A 98 18.81 -8.22 -7.35
CA LYS A 98 19.66 -7.41 -8.19
C LYS A 98 19.45 -5.93 -7.86
N LYS A 99 20.54 -5.20 -7.60
CA LYS A 99 20.51 -3.76 -7.43
C LYS A 99 20.15 -3.07 -8.74
N MET A 100 19.29 -2.07 -8.67
CA MET A 100 18.90 -1.21 -9.79
C MET A 100 19.26 0.25 -9.49
N ASP A 101 19.02 1.12 -10.46
CA ASP A 101 19.12 2.55 -10.28
C ASP A 101 18.18 3.07 -9.18
N PHE A 102 18.49 4.26 -8.67
CA PHE A 102 17.72 4.95 -7.63
C PHE A 102 17.58 4.16 -6.31
N GLY A 103 18.45 3.17 -6.08
CA GLY A 103 18.43 2.34 -4.86
C GLY A 103 17.27 1.34 -4.81
N LYS A 104 16.67 1.04 -5.97
CA LYS A 104 15.68 -0.02 -6.12
C LYS A 104 16.39 -1.37 -6.22
N TRP A 105 15.67 -2.43 -5.88
CA TRP A 105 16.16 -3.81 -5.89
C TRP A 105 15.07 -4.69 -6.48
N GLU A 106 15.43 -5.61 -7.38
CA GLU A 106 14.47 -6.55 -7.98
C GLU A 106 14.94 -8.01 -7.88
N LEU A 107 13.99 -8.92 -7.76
CA LEU A 107 14.23 -10.36 -7.75
C LEU A 107 13.12 -11.03 -8.56
N PHE A 108 13.52 -11.94 -9.44
CA PHE A 108 12.61 -12.85 -10.13
C PHE A 108 12.82 -14.26 -9.58
N ILE A 109 11.73 -14.88 -9.12
CA ILE A 109 11.69 -16.29 -8.72
C ILE A 109 10.87 -17.03 -9.77
N PRO A 110 11.46 -18.01 -10.50
CA PRO A 110 10.74 -18.73 -11.53
C PRO A 110 9.56 -19.53 -10.93
N PRO A 111 8.56 -19.90 -11.75
CA PRO A 111 7.54 -20.86 -11.31
C PRO A 111 8.21 -22.16 -10.86
N GLY A 112 7.60 -22.82 -9.86
CA GLY A 112 8.07 -24.14 -9.43
C GLY A 112 7.81 -25.21 -10.49
N PRO A 113 8.42 -26.40 -10.34
CA PRO A 113 8.09 -27.57 -11.15
C PRO A 113 6.58 -27.82 -11.16
N ASP A 114 6.04 -28.27 -12.29
CA ASP A 114 4.62 -28.60 -12.47
C ASP A 114 3.63 -27.46 -12.18
N GLY A 115 4.08 -26.20 -12.33
CA GLY A 115 3.25 -25.01 -12.09
C GLY A 115 3.02 -24.72 -10.60
N PHE A 116 3.80 -25.34 -9.71
CA PHE A 116 3.70 -25.09 -8.27
C PHE A 116 4.09 -23.65 -7.93
N ARG A 117 3.44 -23.09 -6.92
CA ARG A 117 3.71 -21.73 -6.47
C ARG A 117 5.06 -21.70 -5.75
N PRO A 118 6.03 -20.87 -6.17
CA PRO A 118 7.36 -20.84 -5.53
C PRO A 118 7.28 -20.39 -4.06
N VAL A 119 6.24 -19.64 -3.69
CA VAL A 119 5.90 -19.31 -2.30
C VAL A 119 4.44 -19.66 -2.07
N SER A 120 4.16 -20.48 -1.07
CA SER A 120 2.79 -20.90 -0.74
C SER A 120 2.02 -19.80 -0.01
N HIS A 121 0.72 -19.69 -0.27
CA HIS A 121 -0.17 -18.81 0.49
C HIS A 121 -0.12 -19.16 1.99
N GLY A 122 -0.04 -18.14 2.85
CA GLY A 122 -0.01 -18.31 4.31
C GLY A 122 1.39 -18.53 4.88
N SER A 123 2.40 -18.77 4.03
CA SER A 123 3.79 -18.90 4.48
C SER A 123 4.38 -17.56 4.92
N LYS A 124 5.37 -17.64 5.81
CA LYS A 124 6.08 -16.49 6.37
C LYS A 124 7.25 -16.09 5.48
N LEU A 125 7.50 -14.79 5.42
CA LEU A 125 8.55 -14.16 4.64
C LEU A 125 9.26 -13.08 5.46
N LYS A 126 10.52 -12.78 5.11
CA LYS A 126 11.25 -11.57 5.52
C LYS A 126 12.19 -11.12 4.41
N LEU A 127 12.44 -9.81 4.39
CA LEU A 127 13.61 -9.25 3.72
C LEU A 127 14.82 -9.41 4.63
N VAL A 128 15.94 -9.79 4.04
CA VAL A 128 17.25 -9.72 4.67
C VAL A 128 18.01 -8.56 4.04
N ILE A 129 18.42 -7.60 4.85
CA ILE A 129 19.19 -6.43 4.41
C ILE A 129 20.57 -6.55 5.03
N ARG A 130 21.61 -6.60 4.19
CA ARG A 130 22.99 -6.40 4.63
C ARG A 130 23.32 -4.92 4.56
N THR A 131 23.77 -4.34 5.66
CA THR A 131 24.23 -2.94 5.70
C THR A 131 25.67 -2.84 5.20
N LYS A 132 26.14 -1.60 4.93
CA LYS A 132 27.54 -1.34 4.55
C LYS A 132 28.54 -1.71 5.66
N THR A 133 28.10 -1.73 6.91
CA THR A 133 28.94 -2.15 8.06
C THR A 133 28.95 -3.67 8.26
N GLY A 134 28.22 -4.43 7.43
CA GLY A 134 28.14 -5.88 7.51
C GLY A 134 27.03 -6.42 8.42
N GLU A 135 26.23 -5.57 9.05
CA GLU A 135 25.09 -5.98 9.88
C GLU A 135 24.01 -6.65 9.01
N ILE A 136 23.40 -7.70 9.55
CA ILE A 136 22.29 -8.43 8.91
C ILE A 136 20.98 -8.08 9.62
N LEU A 137 20.08 -7.45 8.87
CA LEU A 137 18.80 -6.96 9.35
C LEU A 137 17.66 -7.75 8.72
N TYR A 138 16.74 -8.22 9.56
CA TYR A 138 15.49 -8.83 9.11
C TYR A 138 14.37 -7.79 9.13
N ARG A 139 13.65 -7.63 8.03
CA ARG A 139 12.58 -6.63 7.88
C ARG A 139 11.35 -7.23 7.23
N ILE A 140 10.18 -6.70 7.57
CA ILE A 140 8.96 -6.90 6.79
C ILE A 140 9.01 -5.92 5.62
N SER A 141 8.57 -6.35 4.44
CA SER A 141 8.44 -5.45 3.27
C SER A 141 7.53 -4.26 3.62
N PRO A 142 7.90 -3.02 3.27
CA PRO A 142 6.99 -1.86 3.34
C PRO A 142 5.69 -2.06 2.55
N TRP A 143 5.68 -3.03 1.62
CA TRP A 143 4.57 -3.37 0.74
C TRP A 143 3.85 -4.67 1.14
N ALA A 144 4.11 -5.19 2.35
CA ALA A 144 3.45 -6.39 2.85
C ALA A 144 1.93 -6.19 2.94
N ARG A 145 1.16 -7.07 2.28
CA ARG A 145 -0.31 -7.01 2.25
C ARG A 145 -0.97 -7.53 3.53
N TYR A 146 -0.28 -8.41 4.25
CA TYR A 146 -0.82 -9.06 5.43
C TYR A 146 0.32 -9.42 6.39
N VAL A 147 0.11 -9.12 7.67
CA VAL A 147 1.03 -9.43 8.76
C VAL A 147 0.25 -10.01 9.92
N VAL A 148 0.84 -10.96 10.64
CA VAL A 148 0.20 -11.62 11.76
C VAL A 148 1.16 -11.66 12.94
N ARG A 149 0.62 -11.48 14.14
CA ARG A 149 1.33 -11.79 15.39
C ARG A 149 0.82 -13.12 15.90
N GLU A 150 1.70 -14.10 15.99
CA GLU A 150 1.36 -15.44 16.44
C GLU A 150 1.45 -15.53 17.97
N GLY A 151 0.37 -15.99 18.62
CA GLY A 151 0.30 -16.17 20.07
C GLY A 151 0.77 -14.94 20.86
N THR A 152 1.77 -15.13 21.70
CA THR A 152 2.38 -14.11 22.56
C THR A 152 3.70 -13.56 21.99
N ASN A 153 4.00 -13.80 20.72
CA ASN A 153 5.23 -13.31 20.10
C ASN A 153 5.32 -11.79 20.16
N VAL A 154 6.53 -11.27 20.36
CA VAL A 154 6.80 -9.83 20.40
C VAL A 154 6.63 -9.20 19.03
N ASN A 155 7.15 -9.87 17.99
CA ASN A 155 7.20 -9.35 16.63
C ASN A 155 6.07 -9.90 15.76
N TYR A 156 5.77 -9.16 14.69
CA TYR A 156 4.91 -9.64 13.60
C TYR A 156 5.71 -10.44 12.58
N ASP A 157 5.01 -11.36 11.92
CA ASP A 157 5.47 -12.07 10.74
C ASP A 157 4.78 -11.52 9.50
N TRP A 158 5.53 -11.38 8.41
CA TRP A 158 4.96 -11.08 7.10
C TRP A 158 4.44 -12.35 6.46
N ILE A 159 3.15 -12.37 6.16
CA ILE A 159 2.46 -13.51 5.59
C ILE A 159 2.24 -13.29 4.09
N HIS A 160 2.66 -14.26 3.28
CA HIS A 160 2.37 -14.24 1.84
C HIS A 160 0.86 -14.42 1.60
N TRP A 161 0.21 -13.35 1.15
CA TRP A 161 -1.24 -13.30 1.00
C TRP A 161 -1.70 -13.43 -0.45
N GLU A 162 -2.02 -14.66 -0.84
CA GLU A 162 -2.50 -15.00 -2.18
C GLU A 162 -3.53 -16.15 -2.12
N PRO A 163 -4.72 -15.90 -1.54
CA PRO A 163 -5.75 -16.92 -1.40
C PRO A 163 -6.14 -17.50 -2.77
N SER A 164 -6.38 -18.80 -2.84
CA SER A 164 -6.82 -19.48 -4.07
C SER A 164 -8.17 -18.95 -4.59
N THR A 165 -9.03 -18.48 -3.68
CA THR A 165 -10.32 -17.87 -4.01
C THR A 165 -10.41 -16.47 -3.40
N PRO A 166 -10.00 -15.42 -4.13
CA PRO A 166 -10.19 -14.04 -3.72
C PRO A 166 -11.68 -13.69 -3.58
N TYR A 167 -11.99 -12.76 -2.68
CA TYR A 167 -13.35 -12.25 -2.55
C TYR A 167 -13.76 -11.50 -3.83
N LYS A 168 -14.87 -11.91 -4.44
CA LYS A 168 -15.49 -11.22 -5.58
C LYS A 168 -16.56 -10.26 -5.06
N TRP A 169 -16.40 -8.96 -5.35
CA TRP A 169 -17.37 -7.94 -4.99
C TRP A 169 -18.72 -8.22 -5.66
N LYS A 170 -19.79 -8.24 -4.88
CA LYS A 170 -21.15 -8.59 -5.34
C LYS A 170 -22.09 -7.40 -5.51
N HIS A 171 -21.74 -6.25 -4.94
CA HIS A 171 -22.58 -5.05 -4.92
C HIS A 171 -21.82 -3.87 -5.50
N PRO A 172 -22.50 -2.97 -6.26
CA PRO A 172 -21.88 -1.76 -6.76
C PRO A 172 -21.64 -0.74 -5.64
N ILE A 173 -20.76 0.23 -5.92
CA ILE A 173 -20.55 1.38 -5.03
C ILE A 173 -21.85 2.20 -4.95
N PRO A 174 -22.34 2.56 -3.74
CA PRO A 174 -23.52 3.41 -3.59
C PRO A 174 -23.36 4.78 -4.27
N LYS A 175 -24.47 5.38 -4.69
CA LYS A 175 -24.46 6.76 -5.23
C LYS A 175 -24.01 7.74 -4.14
N LYS A 176 -23.26 8.78 -4.54
CA LYS A 176 -22.83 9.85 -3.63
C LYS A 176 -24.07 10.48 -2.97
N PRO A 177 -24.16 10.51 -1.63
CA PRO A 177 -25.31 11.09 -0.94
C PRO A 177 -25.31 12.61 -1.06
N LYS A 178 -26.50 13.22 -0.96
CA LYS A 178 -26.63 14.70 -0.95
C LYS A 178 -25.96 15.33 0.28
N SER A 179 -26.08 14.66 1.42
CA SER A 179 -25.46 15.04 2.68
C SER A 179 -24.88 13.79 3.34
N VAL A 180 -23.66 13.89 3.88
CA VAL A 180 -22.97 12.76 4.49
C VAL A 180 -23.40 12.65 5.96
N ARG A 181 -23.82 11.44 6.37
CA ARG A 181 -24.11 11.12 7.78
C ARG A 181 -23.20 9.97 8.20
N ILE A 182 -22.02 10.32 8.70
CA ILE A 182 -20.98 9.33 9.02
C ILE A 182 -21.29 8.64 10.35
N TYR A 183 -21.18 7.32 10.38
CA TYR A 183 -21.07 6.55 11.61
C TYR A 183 -19.60 6.15 11.78
N GLU A 184 -18.87 6.85 12.63
CA GLU A 184 -17.47 6.50 12.94
C GLU A 184 -17.43 5.19 13.73
N SER A 185 -16.45 4.34 13.45
CA SER A 185 -16.43 2.98 13.99
C SER A 185 -15.03 2.42 14.13
N HIS A 186 -14.85 1.58 15.15
CA HIS A 186 -13.67 0.77 15.36
C HIS A 186 -14.06 -0.70 15.49
N VAL A 187 -13.65 -1.53 14.52
CA VAL A 187 -14.07 -2.94 14.41
C VAL A 187 -13.72 -3.73 15.67
N GLY A 188 -12.51 -3.59 16.20
CA GLY A 188 -11.99 -4.43 17.28
C GLY A 188 -12.71 -4.29 18.62
N ILE A 189 -13.47 -3.20 18.84
CA ILE A 189 -14.22 -2.95 20.08
C ILE A 189 -15.74 -3.04 19.86
N ALA A 190 -16.18 -3.44 18.66
CA ALA A 190 -17.58 -3.44 18.25
C ALA A 190 -18.30 -4.74 18.65
N SER A 191 -18.07 -5.21 19.87
CA SER A 191 -18.72 -6.35 20.50
C SER A 191 -18.83 -6.09 22.00
N PRO A 192 -19.89 -6.57 22.68
CA PRO A 192 -19.94 -6.52 24.15
C PRO A 192 -18.92 -7.48 24.80
N GLU A 193 -18.32 -8.40 24.06
CA GLU A 193 -17.34 -9.35 24.59
C GLU A 193 -15.99 -8.68 24.85
N GLY A 194 -15.32 -9.07 25.95
CA GLY A 194 -13.97 -8.64 26.31
C GLY A 194 -12.87 -9.26 25.43
N LYS A 195 -12.99 -9.17 24.10
CA LYS A 195 -12.05 -9.68 23.11
C LYS A 195 -12.02 -8.78 21.87
N ILE A 196 -10.97 -8.91 21.06
CA ILE A 196 -10.89 -8.20 19.77
C ILE A 196 -11.96 -8.77 18.83
N ALA A 197 -12.96 -7.94 18.48
CA ALA A 197 -14.02 -8.32 17.56
C ALA A 197 -13.52 -8.41 16.10
N SER A 198 -14.19 -9.26 15.31
CA SER A 198 -13.79 -9.54 13.93
C SER A 198 -14.53 -8.69 12.89
N TYR A 199 -13.98 -8.56 11.69
CA TYR A 199 -14.68 -7.97 10.55
C TYR A 199 -16.03 -8.64 10.28
N LYS A 200 -16.12 -9.98 10.38
CA LYS A 200 -17.38 -10.71 10.21
C LYS A 200 -18.42 -10.32 11.25
N ASN A 201 -18.03 -10.22 12.54
CA ASN A 201 -18.92 -9.75 13.59
C ASN A 201 -19.46 -8.35 13.26
N PHE A 202 -18.58 -7.43 12.85
CA PHE A 202 -18.99 -6.08 12.46
C PHE A 202 -19.98 -6.10 11.28
N THR A 203 -19.71 -6.92 10.26
CA THR A 203 -20.59 -7.08 9.10
C THR A 203 -22.00 -7.55 9.49
N TYR A 204 -22.11 -8.58 10.33
CA TYR A 204 -23.41 -9.19 10.64
C TYR A 204 -24.18 -8.46 11.74
N ASN A 205 -23.49 -7.91 12.75
CA ASN A 205 -24.13 -7.44 13.97
C ASN A 205 -24.14 -5.92 14.12
N VAL A 206 -23.31 -5.20 13.37
CA VAL A 206 -23.13 -3.73 13.52
C VAL A 206 -23.62 -2.98 12.29
N LEU A 207 -23.25 -3.40 11.08
CA LEU A 207 -23.71 -2.73 9.84
C LEU A 207 -25.24 -2.61 9.73
N PRO A 208 -26.07 -3.61 10.10
CA PRO A 208 -27.52 -3.45 10.08
C PRO A 208 -28.00 -2.32 11.01
N LYS A 209 -27.42 -2.23 12.21
CA LYS A 209 -27.76 -1.17 13.18
C LYS A 209 -27.39 0.22 12.66
N ILE A 210 -26.23 0.35 12.01
CA ILE A 210 -25.80 1.61 11.38
C ILE A 210 -26.82 2.05 10.33
N LYS A 211 -27.27 1.11 9.49
CA LYS A 211 -28.31 1.36 8.48
C LYS A 211 -29.64 1.75 9.11
N ASP A 212 -30.07 1.07 10.18
CA ASP A 212 -31.33 1.36 10.88
C ASP A 212 -31.33 2.73 11.55
N LEU A 213 -30.16 3.22 11.98
CA LEU A 213 -29.95 4.60 12.45
C LEU A 213 -29.93 5.65 11.32
N GLY A 214 -30.17 5.23 10.07
CA GLY A 214 -30.25 6.10 8.90
C GLY A 214 -28.90 6.68 8.45
N LYS A 215 -27.80 6.03 8.82
CA LYS A 215 -26.45 6.42 8.40
C LYS A 215 -26.09 5.80 7.06
#